data_AF-A0A5C7LE16-F1
#
_entry.id   AF-A0A5C7LE16-F1
#
_cell.length_a   1.000
_cell.length_b   1.000
_cell.length_c   1.000
_cell.angle_alpha   90.00
_cell.angle_beta   90.00
_cell.angle_gamma   90.00
#
_symmetry.space_group_name_H-M   'P 1'
#
loop_
_entity.id
_entity.type
_entity.pdbx_description
1 polymer ?
#
loop_
_entity_poly.entity_id
_entity_poly.type
_entity_poly.pdbx_seq_one_letter_code
_entity_poly.pdbx_strand_id
1 'polypeptide(L)'
;MNYHPVIQYFVTEGVPVETVYLLLMLPVIATLVAFFRQIVGIKAFGIYTPSIITFAFLAFGEKGLKYGVAIFFAVIGMGILSRYLLRAFRLLYLPRVAITLSIISLTVLGILAFGASLNRTGLAAVDIFPLLILITLAEKFIATQIEQGTRTALLLAGETLAISIVGYFVIGWPTLRDFFLQYPWAIALTFLINIGLGKWTGLRLVEIFRFRHILKQES
;
A
#
# COMPACT_ATOMS: atom_id res chain seq x y z
N MET A 1 1.75 -28.95 -9.73
CA MET A 1 1.38 -27.77 -10.53
C MET A 1 2.36 -27.66 -11.69
N ASN A 2 1.88 -27.50 -12.92
CA ASN A 2 2.74 -27.36 -14.09
C ASN A 2 3.14 -25.88 -14.24
N TYR A 3 4.28 -25.51 -13.67
CA TYR A 3 4.85 -24.17 -13.87
C TYR A 3 5.39 -24.02 -15.29
N HIS A 4 5.44 -22.78 -15.80
CA HIS A 4 6.11 -22.48 -17.06
C HIS A 4 7.60 -22.88 -16.99
N PRO A 5 8.25 -23.36 -18.09
CA PRO A 5 9.65 -23.79 -18.08
C PRO A 5 10.63 -22.74 -17.52
N VAL A 6 10.38 -21.46 -17.80
CA VAL A 6 11.17 -20.33 -17.25
C VAL A 6 11.07 -20.25 -15.73
N ILE A 7 9.86 -20.46 -15.19
CA ILE A 7 9.65 -20.44 -13.73
C ILE A 7 10.29 -21.67 -13.10
N GLN A 8 10.16 -22.84 -13.75
CA GLN A 8 10.84 -24.06 -13.31
C GLN A 8 12.35 -23.87 -13.23
N TYR A 9 12.96 -23.23 -14.23
CA TYR A 9 14.39 -22.90 -14.23
C TYR A 9 14.80 -22.08 -12.99
N PHE A 10 14.08 -21.01 -12.66
CA PHE A 10 14.38 -20.22 -11.45
C PHE A 10 14.28 -21.05 -10.17
N VAL A 11 13.26 -21.90 -10.09
CA VAL A 11 13.03 -22.75 -8.91
C VAL A 11 14.11 -23.82 -8.78
N THR A 12 14.56 -24.42 -9.88
CA THR A 12 15.65 -25.41 -9.86
C THR A 12 16.99 -24.78 -9.48
N GLU A 13 17.21 -23.51 -9.80
CA GLU A 13 18.39 -22.73 -9.38
C GLU A 13 18.29 -22.19 -7.93
N GLY A 14 17.25 -22.58 -7.18
CA GLY A 14 17.11 -22.24 -5.76
C GLY A 14 16.37 -20.94 -5.46
N VAL A 15 15.77 -20.27 -6.46
CA VAL A 15 14.94 -19.09 -6.22
C VAL A 15 13.56 -19.53 -5.69
N PRO A 16 13.10 -19.00 -4.53
CA PRO A 16 11.77 -19.33 -4.03
C PRO A 16 10.67 -18.94 -5.02
N VAL A 17 9.71 -19.85 -5.24
CA VAL A 17 8.54 -19.61 -6.11
C VAL A 17 7.81 -18.32 -5.71
N GLU A 18 7.71 -18.06 -4.40
CA GLU A 18 7.03 -16.88 -3.88
C GLU A 18 7.74 -15.58 -4.30
N THR A 19 9.07 -15.56 -4.30
CA THR A 19 9.85 -14.40 -4.76
C THR A 19 9.55 -14.11 -6.24
N VAL A 20 9.55 -15.16 -7.07
CA VAL A 20 9.24 -15.02 -8.50
C VAL A 20 7.81 -14.50 -8.66
N TYR A 21 6.84 -15.09 -7.97
CA TYR A 21 5.44 -14.66 -8.02
C TYR A 21 5.25 -13.19 -7.62
N LEU A 22 5.82 -12.76 -6.50
CA LEU A 22 5.69 -11.37 -6.03
C LEU A 22 6.32 -10.37 -7.00
N LEU A 23 7.43 -10.73 -7.66
CA LEU A 23 8.03 -9.91 -8.72
C LEU A 23 7.11 -9.81 -9.95
N LEU A 24 6.48 -10.92 -10.36
CA LEU A 24 5.48 -10.93 -11.44
C LEU A 24 4.24 -10.08 -11.10
N MET A 25 3.86 -10.02 -9.82
CA MET A 25 2.70 -9.25 -9.35
C MET A 25 2.97 -7.74 -9.20
N LEU A 26 4.22 -7.29 -9.13
CA LEU A 26 4.53 -5.87 -8.95
C LEU A 26 3.97 -4.99 -10.09
N PRO A 27 4.14 -5.31 -11.38
CA PRO A 27 3.49 -4.59 -12.48
C PRO A 27 1.95 -4.67 -12.42
N VAL A 28 1.40 -5.78 -11.97
CA VAL A 28 -0.05 -5.98 -11.82
C VAL A 28 -0.62 -5.02 -10.78
N ILE A 29 0.03 -4.91 -9.62
CA ILE A 29 -0.36 -3.97 -8.57
C ILE A 29 -0.17 -2.52 -9.02
N ALA A 30 0.93 -2.18 -9.69
CA ALA A 30 1.12 -0.84 -10.22
C ALA A 30 -0.02 -0.45 -11.19
N THR A 31 -0.44 -1.39 -12.04
CA THR A 31 -1.57 -1.22 -12.96
C THR A 31 -2.89 -1.07 -12.22
N LEU A 32 -3.11 -1.87 -11.17
CA LEU A 32 -4.28 -1.76 -10.30
C LEU A 32 -4.38 -0.36 -9.69
N VAL A 33 -3.28 0.16 -9.15
CA VAL A 33 -3.23 1.50 -8.57
C VAL A 33 -3.49 2.56 -9.65
N ALA A 34 -2.90 2.42 -10.84
CA ALA A 34 -3.14 3.33 -11.96
C ALA A 34 -4.62 3.31 -12.40
N PHE A 35 -5.25 2.13 -12.43
CA PHE A 35 -6.67 1.95 -12.72
C PHE A 35 -7.55 2.69 -11.70
N PHE A 36 -7.33 2.48 -10.40
CA PHE A 36 -8.07 3.19 -9.35
C PHE A 36 -7.89 4.70 -9.42
N ARG A 37 -6.68 5.16 -9.76
CA ARG A 37 -6.40 6.59 -9.89
C ARG A 37 -7.06 7.21 -11.12
N GLN A 38 -7.01 6.55 -12.26
CA GLN A 38 -7.45 7.13 -13.52
C GLN A 38 -8.94 6.95 -13.76
N ILE A 39 -9.49 5.77 -13.47
CA ILE A 39 -10.89 5.43 -13.76
C ILE A 39 -11.76 5.77 -12.56
N VAL A 40 -11.40 5.29 -11.36
CA VAL A 40 -12.21 5.55 -10.16
C VAL A 40 -12.03 7.00 -9.71
N GLY A 41 -10.79 7.49 -9.69
CA GLY A 41 -10.45 8.85 -9.25
C GLY A 41 -9.95 8.94 -7.80
N ILE A 42 -9.51 7.81 -7.24
CA ILE A 42 -8.93 7.71 -5.90
C ILE A 42 -7.54 8.38 -5.89
N LYS A 43 -7.28 9.24 -4.91
CA LYS A 43 -6.03 10.00 -4.76
C LYS A 43 -5.14 9.38 -3.67
N ALA A 44 -4.63 8.17 -3.89
CA ALA A 44 -3.64 7.60 -2.98
C ALA A 44 -2.30 8.39 -2.98
N PHE A 45 -1.42 8.08 -2.02
CA PHE A 45 -0.05 8.58 -1.95
C PHE A 45 0.83 8.07 -3.11
N GLY A 46 0.59 8.60 -4.30
CA GLY A 46 1.25 8.13 -5.52
C GLY A 46 0.93 6.67 -5.85
N ILE A 47 1.73 6.10 -6.76
CA ILE A 47 1.57 4.70 -7.19
C ILE A 47 2.37 3.76 -6.28
N TYR A 48 3.55 4.21 -5.86
CA TYR A 48 4.52 3.44 -5.10
C TYR A 48 4.02 3.05 -3.71
N THR A 49 3.50 4.00 -2.93
CA THR A 49 3.12 3.79 -1.53
C THR A 49 2.05 2.72 -1.34
N PRO A 50 0.88 2.76 -2.04
CA PRO A 50 -0.09 1.66 -1.92
C PRO A 50 0.47 0.32 -2.40
N SER A 51 1.31 0.33 -3.43
CA SER A 51 1.92 -0.90 -3.96
C SER A 51 2.80 -1.59 -2.92
N ILE A 52 3.72 -0.86 -2.28
CA ILE A 52 4.62 -1.47 -1.30
C ILE A 52 3.90 -1.81 0.02
N ILE A 53 2.90 -1.04 0.42
CA ILE A 53 2.06 -1.39 1.58
C ILE A 53 1.32 -2.71 1.32
N THR A 54 0.88 -2.96 0.08
CA THR A 54 0.28 -4.26 -0.31
C THR A 54 1.25 -5.41 -0.03
N PHE A 55 2.50 -5.29 -0.48
CA PHE A 55 3.53 -6.30 -0.25
C PHE A 55 3.91 -6.42 1.22
N ALA A 56 3.93 -5.32 1.96
CA ALA A 56 4.13 -5.34 3.40
C ALA A 56 3.03 -6.17 4.09
N PHE A 57 1.75 -5.98 3.74
CA PHE A 57 0.63 -6.74 4.29
C PHE A 57 0.74 -8.25 4.04
N LEU A 58 1.23 -8.65 2.86
CA LEU A 58 1.49 -10.06 2.54
C LEU A 58 2.62 -10.66 3.37
N ALA A 59 3.68 -9.88 3.59
CA ALA A 59 4.85 -10.34 4.34
C ALA A 59 4.56 -10.60 5.84
N PHE A 60 3.48 -10.04 6.39
CA PHE A 60 3.01 -10.41 7.73
C PHE A 60 2.31 -11.79 7.80
N GLY A 61 2.25 -12.54 6.70
CA GLY A 61 1.74 -13.92 6.64
C GLY A 61 0.20 -14.03 6.69
N GLU A 62 -0.32 -15.16 7.18
CA GLU A 62 -1.76 -15.48 7.16
C GLU A 62 -2.65 -14.47 7.90
N LYS A 63 -2.13 -13.88 8.99
CA LYS A 63 -2.83 -12.82 9.75
C LYS A 63 -2.37 -11.43 9.35
N GLY A 64 -1.71 -11.33 8.20
CA GLY A 64 -0.92 -10.18 7.84
C GLY A 64 -1.73 -8.92 7.59
N LEU A 65 -2.90 -9.07 6.98
CA LEU A 65 -3.83 -7.96 6.79
C LEU A 65 -4.25 -7.34 8.12
N LYS A 66 -4.55 -8.17 9.14
CA LYS A 66 -5.00 -7.68 10.45
C LYS A 66 -3.90 -6.88 11.16
N TYR A 67 -2.68 -7.40 11.19
CA TYR A 67 -1.57 -6.74 11.88
C TYR A 67 -1.06 -5.54 11.09
N GLY A 68 -0.93 -5.67 9.77
CA GLY A 68 -0.53 -4.58 8.88
C GLY A 68 -1.49 -3.39 8.96
N VAL A 69 -2.80 -3.63 8.93
CA VAL A 69 -3.81 -2.56 9.08
C VAL A 69 -3.76 -1.95 10.49
N ALA A 70 -3.60 -2.76 11.54
CA ALA A 70 -3.47 -2.23 12.91
C ALA A 70 -2.24 -1.32 13.07
N ILE A 71 -1.09 -1.74 12.54
CA ILE A 71 0.15 -0.95 12.56
C ILE A 71 -0.01 0.30 11.69
N PHE A 72 -0.65 0.20 10.52
CA PHE A 72 -0.97 1.36 9.67
C PHE A 72 -1.75 2.42 10.46
N PHE A 73 -2.82 2.03 11.16
CA PHE A 73 -3.59 2.97 11.98
C PHE A 73 -2.78 3.53 13.15
N ALA A 74 -1.94 2.71 13.80
CA ALA A 74 -1.04 3.17 14.84
C ALA A 74 -0.06 4.23 14.33
N VAL A 75 0.55 4.00 13.16
CA VAL A 75 1.46 4.95 12.49
C VAL A 75 0.75 6.28 12.20
N ILE A 76 -0.43 6.24 11.59
CA ILE A 76 -1.20 7.46 11.26
C ILE A 76 -1.63 8.20 12.54
N GLY A 77 -2.14 7.47 13.53
CA GLY A 77 -2.55 8.03 14.82
C GLY A 77 -1.38 8.71 15.55
N MET A 78 -0.23 8.03 15.62
CA MET A 78 0.98 8.58 16.22
C MET A 78 1.57 9.75 15.42
N GLY A 79 1.45 9.76 14.09
CA GLY A 79 1.82 10.92 13.27
C GLY A 79 1.00 12.16 13.63
N ILE A 80 -0.31 12.01 13.81
CA ILE A 80 -1.20 13.10 14.24
C ILE A 80 -0.85 13.55 15.67
N LEU A 81 -0.64 12.61 16.59
CA LEU A 81 -0.28 12.91 17.97
C LEU A 81 1.06 13.66 18.04
N SER A 82 2.08 13.19 17.32
CA SER A 82 3.39 13.84 17.22
C SER A 82 3.25 15.27 16.70
N ARG A 83 2.41 15.51 15.68
CA ARG A 83 2.17 16.87 15.18
C ARG A 83 1.66 17.80 16.27
N TYR A 84 0.76 17.32 17.14
CA TYR A 84 0.22 18.09 18.26
C TYR A 84 1.30 18.39 19.30
N LEU A 85 2.06 17.37 19.72
CA LEU A 85 3.16 17.51 20.68
C LEU A 85 4.26 18.46 20.19
N LEU A 86 4.64 18.35 18.92
CA LEU A 86 5.72 19.13 18.32
C LEU A 86 5.29 20.55 17.90
N ARG A 87 4.00 20.91 18.03
CA ARG A 87 3.49 22.22 17.61
C ARG A 87 4.14 23.37 18.40
N ALA A 88 4.45 23.15 19.69
CA ALA A 88 5.04 24.17 20.55
C ALA A 88 6.49 24.52 20.16
N PHE A 89 7.23 23.58 19.57
CA PHE A 89 8.67 23.69 19.38
C PHE A 89 9.10 24.44 18.10
N ARG A 90 8.16 24.84 17.23
CA ARG A 90 8.41 25.59 15.97
C ARG A 90 9.59 25.02 15.14
N LEU A 91 9.64 23.70 15.03
CA LEU A 91 10.73 22.98 14.36
C LEU A 91 10.68 23.13 12.83
N LEU A 92 11.87 23.09 12.21
CA LEU A 92 12.04 22.89 10.77
C LEU A 92 11.45 21.55 10.32
N TYR A 93 11.12 21.43 9.03
CA TYR A 93 10.48 20.25 8.45
C TYR A 93 11.30 18.96 8.67
N LEU A 94 12.58 18.93 8.28
CA LEU A 94 13.45 17.75 8.40
C LEU A 94 13.56 17.24 9.86
N PRO A 95 13.94 18.06 10.85
CA PRO A 95 13.97 17.63 12.25
C PRO A 95 12.62 17.16 12.77
N ARG A 96 11.52 17.80 12.35
CA ARG A 96 10.17 17.41 12.75
C ARG A 96 9.79 16.02 12.24
N VAL A 97 10.11 15.73 10.98
CA VAL A 97 9.89 14.40 10.39
C VAL A 97 10.74 13.36 11.11
N ALA A 98 12.03 13.62 11.33
CA ALA A 98 12.93 12.71 12.03
C ALA A 98 12.42 12.35 13.44
N ILE A 99 12.03 13.34 14.25
CA ILE A 99 11.47 13.10 15.59
C ILE A 99 10.17 12.29 15.52
N THR A 100 9.30 12.60 14.55
CA THR A 100 8.05 11.87 14.39
C THR A 100 8.28 10.41 13.99
N LEU A 101 9.20 10.14 13.06
CA LEU A 101 9.59 8.79 12.69
C LEU A 101 10.19 8.03 13.88
N SER A 102 11.00 8.69 14.71
CA SER A 102 11.52 8.10 15.95
C SER A 102 10.42 7.73 16.94
N ILE A 103 9.44 8.63 17.16
CA ILE A 103 8.28 8.34 18.02
C ILE A 103 7.48 7.14 17.50
N ILE A 104 7.24 7.10 16.18
CA ILE A 104 6.51 6.00 15.55
C ILE A 104 7.28 4.69 15.65
N SER A 105 8.59 4.71 15.42
CA SER A 105 9.46 3.54 15.57
C SER A 105 9.41 2.98 17.00
N LEU A 106 9.52 3.84 18.01
CA LEU A 106 9.36 3.45 19.42
C LEU A 106 7.95 2.89 19.71
N THR A 107 6.92 3.45 19.09
CA THR A 107 5.55 2.95 19.23
C THR A 107 5.40 1.56 18.64
N VAL A 108 5.93 1.32 17.44
CA VAL A 108 5.92 0.00 16.80
C VAL A 108 6.71 -1.00 17.65
N LEU A 109 7.88 -0.63 18.17
CA LEU A 109 8.63 -1.47 19.11
C LEU A 109 7.80 -1.80 20.36
N GLY A 110 7.09 -0.82 20.93
CA GLY A 110 6.18 -1.06 22.05
C GLY A 110 5.03 -2.02 21.71
N ILE A 111 4.45 -1.89 20.52
CA ILE A 111 3.41 -2.81 20.01
C ILE A 111 3.97 -4.23 19.88
N LEU A 112 5.19 -4.39 19.36
CA LEU A 112 5.84 -5.70 19.25
C LEU A 112 6.13 -6.31 20.63
N ALA A 113 6.65 -5.51 21.57
CA ALA A 113 6.91 -5.96 22.94
C ALA A 113 5.62 -6.41 23.65
N PHE A 114 4.53 -5.65 23.48
CA PHE A 114 3.22 -6.01 24.01
C PHE A 114 2.61 -7.24 23.30
N GLY A 115 2.82 -7.37 21.98
CA GLY A 115 2.42 -8.55 21.22
C GLY A 115 3.15 -9.82 21.69
N ALA A 116 4.45 -9.70 21.98
CA ALA A 116 5.27 -10.78 22.51
C ALA A 116 4.81 -11.22 23.91
N SER A 117 4.49 -10.28 24.81
CA SER A 117 4.03 -10.62 26.17
C SER A 117 2.67 -11.34 26.18
N LEU A 118 1.81 -11.10 25.20
CA LEU A 118 0.53 -11.79 25.02
C LEU A 118 0.63 -13.13 24.28
N ASN A 119 1.84 -13.68 24.08
CA ASN A 119 2.11 -14.88 23.29
C ASN A 119 1.50 -14.83 21.87
N ARG A 120 1.35 -13.63 21.29
CA ARG A 120 0.91 -13.45 19.91
C ARG A 120 2.11 -13.63 18.99
N THR A 121 2.52 -14.88 18.77
CA THR A 121 3.67 -15.27 17.95
C THR A 121 3.66 -14.67 16.55
N GLY A 122 2.47 -14.46 15.96
CA GLY A 122 2.31 -13.83 14.65
C GLY A 122 2.63 -12.33 14.57
N LEU A 123 2.78 -11.63 15.70
CA LEU A 123 3.29 -10.25 15.75
C LEU A 123 4.80 -10.21 16.03
N ALA A 124 5.30 -11.15 16.85
CA ALA A 124 6.70 -11.19 17.26
C ALA A 124 7.63 -11.75 16.17
N ALA A 125 7.12 -12.59 15.27
CA ALA A 125 7.90 -13.19 14.17
C ALA A 125 7.90 -12.35 12.89
N VAL A 126 7.52 -11.07 12.97
CA VAL A 126 7.41 -10.19 11.81
C VAL A 126 8.78 -9.65 11.43
N ASP A 127 9.13 -9.74 10.15
CA ASP A 127 10.34 -9.13 9.60
C ASP A 127 10.36 -7.60 9.76
N ILE A 128 11.56 -7.04 9.89
CA ILE A 128 11.72 -5.58 10.02
C ILE A 128 11.29 -4.82 8.76
N PHE A 129 11.40 -5.42 7.57
CA PHE A 129 11.15 -4.71 6.31
C PHE A 129 9.69 -4.25 6.12
N PRO A 130 8.66 -5.10 6.32
CA PRO A 130 7.26 -4.66 6.32
C PRO A 130 6.96 -3.55 7.32
N LEU A 131 7.59 -3.60 8.49
CA LEU A 131 7.46 -2.57 9.52
C LEU A 131 8.06 -1.24 9.06
N LEU A 132 9.27 -1.27 8.49
CA LEU A 132 9.91 -0.06 7.94
C LEU A 132 9.09 0.57 6.82
N ILE A 133 8.47 -0.24 5.95
CA ILE A 133 7.55 0.26 4.92
C ILE A 133 6.39 1.03 5.56
N LEU A 134 5.74 0.46 6.58
CA LEU A 134 4.63 1.12 7.26
C LEU A 134 5.09 2.36 8.02
N ILE A 135 6.28 2.37 8.59
CA ILE A 135 6.84 3.55 9.29
C ILE A 135 7.17 4.66 8.28
N THR A 136 7.79 4.33 7.15
CA THR A 136 8.17 5.32 6.13
C THR A 136 6.96 5.95 5.42
N LEU A 137 5.80 5.28 5.38
CA LEU A 137 4.53 5.92 5.01
C LEU A 137 4.26 7.19 5.84
N ALA A 138 4.66 7.20 7.13
CA ALA A 138 4.44 8.35 7.99
C ALA A 138 5.10 9.63 7.43
N GLU A 139 6.24 9.52 6.75
CA GLU A 139 6.89 10.66 6.12
C GLU A 139 5.97 11.32 5.08
N LYS A 140 5.39 10.53 4.17
CA LYS A 140 4.43 11.02 3.17
C LYS A 140 3.18 11.58 3.82
N PHE A 141 2.70 10.93 4.88
CA PHE A 141 1.56 11.42 5.64
C PHE A 141 1.83 12.77 6.30
N ILE A 142 2.98 12.94 6.97
CA ILE A 142 3.37 14.19 7.65
C ILE A 142 3.57 15.31 6.64
N ALA A 143 4.28 15.05 5.54
CA ALA A 143 4.47 16.01 4.47
C ALA A 143 3.12 16.53 3.96
N THR A 144 2.21 15.60 3.63
CA THR A 144 0.88 15.97 3.15
C THR A 144 0.02 16.64 4.21
N GLN A 145 0.16 16.23 5.48
CA GLN A 145 -0.55 16.83 6.59
C GLN A 145 -0.12 18.29 6.83
N ILE A 146 1.14 18.61 6.57
CA ILE A 146 1.70 19.97 6.66
C ILE A 146 1.26 20.81 5.44
N GLU A 147 1.37 20.26 4.23
CA GLU A 147 1.11 20.98 2.97
C GLU A 147 -0.40 21.18 2.70
N GLN A 148 -1.20 20.13 2.90
CA GLN A 148 -2.60 20.06 2.46
C GLN A 148 -3.60 19.92 3.63
N GLY A 149 -3.09 19.87 4.86
CA GLY A 149 -3.88 19.76 6.07
C GLY A 149 -4.24 18.32 6.46
N THR A 150 -4.70 18.16 7.70
CA THR A 150 -4.97 16.83 8.30
C THR A 150 -6.14 16.10 7.66
N ARG A 151 -7.19 16.83 7.27
CA ARG A 151 -8.35 16.21 6.61
C ARG A 151 -7.96 15.57 5.28
N THR A 152 -7.18 16.28 4.47
CA THR A 152 -6.68 15.78 3.19
C THR A 152 -5.74 14.60 3.42
N ALA A 153 -4.76 14.72 4.32
CA ALA A 153 -3.83 13.63 4.61
C ALA A 153 -4.53 12.35 5.09
N LEU A 154 -5.57 12.47 5.94
CA LEU A 154 -6.39 11.34 6.38
C LEU A 154 -7.17 10.69 5.23
N LEU A 155 -7.74 11.50 4.33
CA LEU A 155 -8.43 11.00 3.15
C LEU A 155 -7.47 10.22 2.23
N LEU A 156 -6.31 10.79 1.90
CA LEU A 156 -5.31 10.12 1.06
C LEU A 156 -4.76 8.86 1.73
N ALA A 157 -4.59 8.85 3.07
CA ALA A 157 -4.19 7.67 3.82
C ALA A 157 -5.27 6.57 3.76
N GLY A 158 -6.54 6.91 3.94
CA GLY A 158 -7.65 5.98 3.81
C GLY A 158 -7.77 5.40 2.40
N GLU A 159 -7.63 6.24 1.38
CA GLU A 159 -7.60 5.84 -0.03
C GLU A 159 -6.41 4.92 -0.36
N THR A 160 -5.23 5.24 0.18
CA THR A 160 -4.03 4.39 0.06
C THR A 160 -4.27 3.03 0.72
N LEU A 161 -4.81 3.01 1.94
CA LEU A 161 -5.13 1.78 2.66
C LEU A 161 -6.14 0.92 1.88
N ALA A 162 -7.20 1.54 1.35
CA ALA A 162 -8.21 0.84 0.57
C ALA A 162 -7.61 0.14 -0.66
N ILE A 163 -6.78 0.86 -1.44
CA ILE A 163 -6.11 0.26 -2.60
C ILE A 163 -5.16 -0.86 -2.18
N SER A 164 -4.41 -0.69 -1.08
CA SER A 164 -3.51 -1.75 -0.58
C SER A 164 -4.25 -3.00 -0.13
N ILE A 165 -5.43 -2.86 0.48
CA ILE A 165 -6.28 -3.99 0.89
C ILE A 165 -6.78 -4.72 -0.36
N VAL A 166 -7.24 -4.00 -1.38
CA VAL A 166 -7.66 -4.64 -2.65
C VAL A 166 -6.48 -5.37 -3.29
N GLY A 167 -5.30 -4.73 -3.35
CA GLY A 167 -4.08 -5.35 -3.86
C GLY A 167 -3.71 -6.64 -3.10
N TYR A 168 -3.90 -6.68 -1.79
CA TYR A 168 -3.62 -7.85 -0.95
C TYR A 168 -4.51 -9.04 -1.37
N PHE A 169 -5.80 -8.79 -1.56
CA PHE A 169 -6.72 -9.83 -2.03
C PHE A 169 -6.46 -10.26 -3.47
N VAL A 170 -6.04 -9.34 -4.35
CA VAL A 170 -5.68 -9.66 -5.73
C VAL A 170 -4.48 -10.61 -5.76
N ILE A 171 -3.42 -10.35 -4.99
CA ILE A 171 -2.25 -11.24 -4.92
C ILE A 171 -2.59 -12.56 -4.22
N GLY A 172 -3.43 -12.52 -3.19
CA GLY A 172 -3.86 -13.70 -2.45
C GLY A 172 -4.77 -14.65 -3.25
N TRP A 173 -5.23 -14.28 -4.45
CA TRP A 173 -6.15 -15.10 -5.23
C TRP A 173 -5.41 -16.32 -5.86
N PRO A 174 -5.74 -17.58 -5.47
CA PRO A 174 -5.05 -18.77 -5.96
C PRO A 174 -5.09 -18.93 -7.48
N THR A 175 -6.24 -18.69 -8.10
CA THR A 175 -6.40 -18.76 -9.57
C THR A 175 -5.50 -17.78 -10.30
N LEU A 176 -5.35 -16.56 -9.78
CA LEU A 176 -4.47 -15.56 -10.38
C LEU A 176 -3.01 -15.96 -10.22
N ARG A 177 -2.64 -16.51 -9.06
CA ARG A 177 -1.31 -17.05 -8.79
C ARG A 177 -0.93 -18.15 -9.79
N ASP A 178 -1.79 -19.15 -9.94
CA ASP A 178 -1.55 -20.27 -10.84
C ASP A 178 -1.45 -19.79 -12.31
N PHE A 179 -2.31 -18.84 -12.70
CA PHE A 179 -2.27 -18.25 -14.04
C PHE A 179 -0.93 -17.56 -14.36
N PHE A 180 -0.42 -16.71 -13.47
CA PHE A 180 0.87 -16.02 -13.71
C PHE A 180 2.07 -16.96 -13.63
N LEU A 181 2.03 -18.00 -12.79
CA LEU A 181 3.09 -19.01 -12.73
C LEU A 181 3.10 -19.94 -13.95
N GLN A 182 1.94 -20.13 -14.59
CA GLN A 182 1.82 -20.90 -15.83
C GLN A 182 2.09 -20.06 -17.09
N TYR A 183 1.71 -18.77 -17.08
CA TYR A 183 1.83 -17.84 -18.20
C TYR A 183 2.51 -16.52 -17.78
N PRO A 184 3.81 -16.53 -17.45
CA PRO A 184 4.50 -15.32 -16.97
C PRO A 184 4.54 -14.18 -18.00
N TRP A 185 4.45 -14.51 -19.30
CA TRP A 185 4.35 -13.53 -20.38
C TRP A 185 3.06 -12.69 -20.32
N ALA A 186 2.05 -13.10 -19.56
CA ALA A 186 0.82 -12.33 -19.37
C ALA A 186 1.08 -10.94 -18.74
N ILE A 187 2.24 -10.72 -18.11
CA ILE A 187 2.65 -9.39 -17.64
C ILE A 187 2.75 -8.39 -18.79
N ALA A 188 3.03 -8.82 -20.02
CA ALA A 188 3.01 -7.93 -21.19
C ALA A 188 1.67 -7.17 -21.30
N LEU A 189 0.57 -7.79 -20.86
CA LEU A 189 -0.77 -7.18 -20.83
C LEU A 189 -0.82 -5.96 -19.90
N THR A 190 -0.09 -5.96 -18.79
CA THR A 190 -0.09 -4.81 -17.87
C THR A 190 0.46 -3.56 -18.56
N PHE A 191 1.44 -3.70 -19.45
CA PHE A 191 1.94 -2.56 -20.24
C PHE A 191 0.89 -2.03 -21.20
N LEU A 192 0.19 -2.90 -21.92
CA LEU A 192 -0.89 -2.51 -22.83
C LEU A 192 -2.02 -1.78 -22.09
N ILE A 193 -2.42 -2.31 -20.93
CA ILE A 193 -3.44 -1.68 -20.08
C ILE A 193 -2.96 -0.30 -19.61
N ASN A 194 -1.72 -0.17 -19.13
CA ASN A 194 -1.19 1.13 -18.69
C ASN A 194 -1.10 2.16 -19.83
N ILE A 195 -0.77 1.75 -21.05
CA ILE A 195 -0.80 2.64 -22.22
C ILE A 195 -2.24 3.11 -22.49
N GLY A 196 -3.22 2.21 -22.41
CA GLY A 196 -4.64 2.56 -22.55
C GLY A 196 -5.11 3.53 -21.47
N LEU A 197 -4.75 3.26 -20.21
CA LEU A 197 -5.04 4.14 -19.07
C LEU A 197 -4.38 5.52 -19.23
N GLY A 198 -3.14 5.57 -19.74
CA GLY A 198 -2.43 6.82 -19.97
C GLY A 198 -3.08 7.72 -21.03
N LYS A 199 -3.83 7.13 -21.97
CA LYS A 199 -4.59 7.86 -22.99
C LYS A 199 -6.03 8.17 -22.57
N TRP A 200 -6.45 7.74 -21.38
CA TRP A 200 -7.84 7.91 -20.93
C TRP A 200 -8.11 9.36 -20.53
N THR A 201 -8.84 10.09 -21.37
CA THR A 201 -9.30 11.48 -21.10
C THR A 201 -10.73 11.55 -20.56
N GLY A 202 -11.40 10.41 -20.33
CA GLY A 202 -12.76 10.36 -19.81
C GLY A 202 -12.88 10.86 -18.37
N LEU A 203 -14.07 11.37 -18.01
CA LEU A 203 -14.41 11.79 -16.64
C LEU A 203 -14.23 10.63 -15.65
N ARG A 204 -13.66 10.91 -14.47
CA ARG A 204 -13.51 9.90 -13.42
C ARG A 204 -14.86 9.47 -12.88
N LEU A 205 -15.02 8.21 -12.47
CA LEU A 205 -16.28 7.71 -11.90
C LEU A 205 -16.77 8.55 -10.71
N VAL A 206 -15.84 8.99 -9.85
CA VAL A 206 -16.15 9.89 -8.73
C VAL A 206 -16.61 11.28 -9.22
N GLU A 207 -16.11 11.77 -10.35
CA GLU A 207 -16.56 13.03 -10.95
C GLU A 207 -17.97 12.90 -11.54
N ILE A 208 -18.28 11.78 -12.19
CA ILE A 208 -19.64 11.48 -12.68
C ILE A 208 -20.63 11.49 -11.51
N PHE A 209 -20.28 10.87 -10.38
CA PHE A 209 -21.15 10.87 -9.20
C PHE A 209 -21.31 12.28 -8.61
N ARG A 210 -20.23 13.07 -8.55
CA ARG A 210 -20.27 14.45 -8.03
C ARG A 210 -21.07 15.40 -8.92
N PHE A 211 -20.98 15.27 -10.25
CA PHE A 211 -21.65 16.15 -11.22
C PHE A 211 -23.01 15.65 -11.68
N ARG A 212 -23.50 14.53 -11.13
CA ARG A 212 -24.83 13.99 -11.43
C ARG A 212 -25.96 15.00 -11.18
N HIS A 213 -25.78 15.94 -10.26
CA HIS A 213 -26.76 16.98 -9.96
C HIS A 213 -26.85 18.08 -11.03
N ILE A 214 -25.77 18.34 -11.78
CA ILE A 214 -25.75 19.38 -12.83
C ILE A 214 -26.28 18.80 -14.14
N LEU A 215 -25.91 17.56 -14.47
CA LEU A 215 -26.35 16.87 -15.69
C LEU A 215 -27.87 16.59 -15.73
N LYS A 216 -28.54 16.61 -14.58
CA LYS A 216 -29.99 16.36 -14.48
C LYS A 216 -30.83 17.64 -14.63
N GLN A 217 -30.21 18.81 -14.75
CA GLN A 217 -30.92 20.10 -14.87
C GLN A 217 -31.03 20.58 -16.33
N GLU A 218 -30.36 19.90 -17.27
CA GLU A 218 -30.41 20.19 -18.72
C GLU A 218 -31.18 19.13 -19.53
N SER A 219 -31.88 18.18 -18.87
CA SER A 219 -32.74 17.18 -19.53
C SER A 219 -34.22 17.45 -19.28
#